data_AF-A0A7C5HPF7-F1
#
_entry.id   AF-A0A7C5HPF7-F1
#
_cell.length_a   1.000
_cell.length_b   1.000
_cell.length_c   1.000
_cell.angle_alpha   90.00
_cell.angle_beta   90.00
_cell.angle_gamma   90.00
#
_symmetry.space_group_name_H-M   'P 1'
#
loop_
_entity.id
_entity.type
_entity.pdbx_description
1 polymer ?
#
loop_
_entity_poly.entity_id
_entity_poly.type
_entity_poly.pdbx_seq_one_letter_code
_entity_poly.pdbx_strand_id
1 'polypeptide(L)'
;MKKNTLLALSFSLLSLLLLSCTNTTSTQTGSLAGTVQLEGETDHSGIVIGIFELAELDPDIVEANTKWPHIGVKINQHTEFDHRFGTLVKTGETDASGYFEINNIPTGVYNVVAIKD
;
A
#
# COMPACT_ATOMS: atom_id res chain seq x y z
N MET A 1 -50.26 -24.25 -24.61
CA MET A 1 -48.79 -24.44 -24.72
C MET A 1 -47.95 -23.15 -24.58
N LYS A 2 -48.48 -22.02 -24.10
CA LYS A 2 -47.73 -20.74 -24.04
C LYS A 2 -47.38 -20.24 -22.63
N LYS A 3 -48.16 -20.57 -21.59
CA LYS A 3 -47.95 -20.04 -20.22
C LYS A 3 -46.87 -20.76 -19.42
N ASN A 4 -46.88 -22.11 -19.38
CA ASN A 4 -45.86 -22.89 -18.64
C ASN A 4 -44.47 -22.76 -19.26
N THR A 5 -44.37 -22.63 -20.59
CA THR A 5 -43.11 -22.39 -21.31
C THR A 5 -42.57 -20.98 -21.05
N LEU A 6 -43.44 -19.96 -20.96
CA LEU A 6 -43.04 -18.59 -20.59
C LEU A 6 -42.58 -18.50 -19.12
N LEU A 7 -43.26 -19.22 -18.22
CA LEU A 7 -42.90 -19.29 -16.79
C LEU A 7 -41.57 -20.02 -16.59
N ALA A 8 -41.34 -21.12 -17.32
CA ALA A 8 -40.08 -21.84 -17.34
C ALA A 8 -38.93 -21.01 -17.93
N LEU A 9 -39.18 -20.24 -19.00
CA LEU A 9 -38.19 -19.30 -19.55
C LEU A 9 -37.86 -18.18 -18.55
N SER A 10 -38.86 -17.64 -17.85
CA SER A 10 -38.67 -16.61 -16.82
C SER A 10 -37.86 -17.14 -15.63
N PHE A 11 -38.09 -18.38 -15.20
CA PHE A 11 -37.35 -19.01 -14.10
C PHE A 11 -35.91 -19.36 -14.51
N SER A 12 -35.70 -19.79 -15.76
CA SER A 12 -34.38 -20.05 -16.33
C SER A 12 -33.56 -18.75 -16.48
N LEU A 13 -34.18 -17.65 -16.92
CA LEU A 13 -33.54 -16.35 -17.04
C LEU A 13 -33.16 -15.76 -15.66
N LEU A 14 -33.98 -15.98 -14.63
CA LEU A 14 -33.70 -15.57 -13.25
C LEU A 14 -32.56 -16.40 -12.62
N SER A 15 -32.49 -17.70 -12.95
CA SER A 15 -31.37 -18.58 -12.57
C SER A 15 -30.04 -18.14 -13.19
N LEU A 16 -30.04 -17.64 -14.45
CA LEU A 16 -28.84 -17.12 -15.10
C LEU A 16 -28.36 -15.79 -14.47
N LEU A 17 -29.28 -14.96 -13.97
CA LEU A 17 -28.94 -13.69 -13.31
C LEU A 17 -28.27 -13.88 -11.94
N LEU A 18 -28.61 -14.96 -11.21
CA LEU A 18 -28.03 -15.28 -9.90
C LEU A 18 -26.61 -15.88 -9.97
N LEU A 19 -26.17 -16.32 -11.15
CA LEU A 19 -24.84 -16.90 -11.37
C LEU A 19 -23.78 -15.89 -11.84
N SER A 20 -24.16 -14.63 -12.12
CA SER A 20 -23.25 -13.59 -12.64
C SER A 20 -22.46 -12.82 -11.58
N CYS A 21 -22.64 -13.12 -10.29
CA CYS A 21 -21.83 -12.51 -9.22
C CYS A 21 -20.59 -13.37 -8.93
N THR A 22 -19.58 -13.31 -9.80
CA THR A 22 -18.24 -13.79 -9.46
C THR A 22 -17.24 -12.67 -9.71
N ASN A 23 -16.51 -12.31 -8.65
CA ASN A 23 -15.50 -11.25 -8.53
C ASN A 23 -16.03 -9.90 -8.04
N THR A 24 -16.39 -9.87 -6.76
CA THR A 24 -16.29 -8.66 -5.93
C THR A 24 -14.87 -8.11 -6.05
N THR A 25 -14.71 -6.81 -6.31
CA THR A 25 -13.42 -6.12 -6.47
C THR A 25 -12.37 -6.60 -5.48
N SER A 26 -11.38 -7.37 -5.96
CA SER A 26 -10.22 -7.75 -5.14
C SER A 26 -9.24 -6.57 -5.12
N THR A 27 -8.80 -6.16 -3.93
CA THR A 27 -7.73 -5.17 -3.80
C THR A 27 -6.48 -5.70 -4.50
N GLN A 28 -5.93 -4.92 -5.43
CA GLN A 28 -4.66 -5.26 -6.05
C GLN A 28 -3.55 -5.11 -5.01
N THR A 29 -2.70 -6.13 -4.89
CA THR A 29 -1.58 -6.14 -3.94
C THR A 29 -0.29 -6.56 -4.62
N GLY A 30 0.84 -6.13 -4.05
CA GLY A 30 2.19 -6.57 -4.41
C GLY A 30 3.00 -7.04 -3.21
N SER A 31 4.30 -7.26 -3.44
CA SER A 31 5.29 -7.58 -2.41
C SER A 31 6.48 -6.64 -2.51
N LEU A 32 7.13 -6.40 -1.36
CA LEU A 32 8.39 -5.67 -1.24
C LEU A 32 9.39 -6.60 -0.56
N ALA A 33 10.48 -6.91 -1.26
CA ALA A 33 11.59 -7.68 -0.72
C ALA A 33 12.90 -6.94 -0.97
N GLY A 34 13.87 -7.16 -0.09
CA GLY A 34 15.17 -6.51 -0.19
C GLY A 34 16.13 -7.00 0.88
N THR A 35 17.27 -6.32 0.99
CA THR A 35 18.24 -6.57 2.04
C THR A 35 18.65 -5.26 2.71
N VAL A 36 18.91 -5.30 4.01
CA VAL A 36 19.53 -4.21 4.77
C VAL A 36 20.93 -4.66 5.20
N GLN A 37 21.94 -3.83 4.93
CA GLN A 37 23.31 -4.06 5.37
C GLN A 37 23.72 -2.98 6.35
N LEU A 38 24.17 -3.42 7.51
CA LEU A 38 24.77 -2.54 8.52
C LEU A 38 26.28 -2.54 8.32
N GLU A 39 26.86 -1.36 8.12
CA GLU A 39 28.30 -1.23 7.90
C GLU A 39 29.09 -1.75 9.11
N GLY A 40 30.05 -2.64 8.86
CA GLY A 40 30.93 -3.19 9.89
C GLY A 40 30.34 -4.34 10.73
N GLU A 41 29.07 -4.68 10.54
CA GLU A 41 28.41 -5.78 11.26
C GLU A 41 28.39 -7.07 10.43
N THR A 42 28.39 -8.21 11.12
CA THR A 42 28.17 -9.52 10.48
C THR A 42 26.72 -10.01 10.61
N ASP A 43 25.98 -9.43 11.55
CA ASP A 43 24.58 -9.74 11.79
C ASP A 43 23.72 -8.54 11.41
N HIS A 44 22.82 -8.77 10.46
CA HIS A 44 21.89 -7.77 9.97
C HIS A 44 20.43 -8.11 10.33
N SER A 45 20.22 -9.01 11.30
CA SER A 45 18.89 -9.39 11.78
C SER A 45 18.26 -8.34 12.70
N GLY A 46 16.95 -8.47 12.91
CA GLY A 46 16.22 -7.68 13.89
C GLY A 46 15.93 -6.25 13.47
N ILE A 47 16.20 -5.88 12.21
CA ILE A 47 15.91 -4.56 11.69
C ILE A 47 14.46 -4.58 11.20
N VAL A 48 13.64 -3.72 11.79
CA VAL A 48 12.23 -3.59 11.45
C VAL A 48 12.11 -2.74 10.18
N ILE A 49 11.47 -3.30 9.16
CA ILE A 49 11.09 -2.57 7.95
C ILE A 49 9.64 -2.15 8.09
N GLY A 50 9.39 -0.84 8.08
CA GLY A 50 8.05 -0.26 8.13
C GLY A 50 7.65 0.36 6.80
N ILE A 51 6.44 0.06 6.33
CA ILE A 51 5.79 0.71 5.19
C ILE A 51 4.71 1.62 5.74
N PHE A 52 4.80 2.91 5.46
CA PHE A 52 3.93 3.95 5.99
C PHE A 52 3.21 4.67 4.86
N GLU A 53 2.02 5.19 5.17
CA GLU A 53 1.34 6.15 4.30
C GLU A 53 2.20 7.41 4.08
N LEU A 54 1.87 8.16 3.03
CA LEU A 54 2.50 9.45 2.78
C LEU A 54 2.10 10.46 3.87
N ALA A 55 3.03 11.33 4.24
CA ALA A 55 2.70 12.49 5.06
C ALA A 55 1.70 13.39 4.30
N GLU A 56 0.69 13.89 5.01
CA GLU A 56 -0.22 14.89 4.48
C GLU A 56 0.53 16.22 4.29
N LEU A 57 0.48 16.75 3.07
CA LEU A 57 1.08 18.03 2.74
C LEU A 57 -0.01 19.06 2.54
N ASP A 58 0.13 20.23 3.18
CA ASP A 58 -0.79 21.34 2.98
C ASP A 58 -0.75 21.79 1.50
N PRO A 59 -1.88 21.69 0.76
CA PRO A 59 -1.91 21.98 -0.67
C PRO A 59 -1.59 23.45 -0.98
N ASP A 60 -1.92 24.40 -0.09
CA ASP A 60 -1.63 25.81 -0.30
C ASP A 60 -0.11 26.06 -0.23
N ILE A 61 0.56 25.35 0.68
CA ILE A 61 2.03 25.41 0.79
C ILE A 61 2.69 24.69 -0.38
N VAL A 62 2.18 23.54 -0.83
CA VAL A 62 2.67 22.84 -2.03
C VAL A 62 2.54 23.72 -3.27
N GLU A 63 1.41 24.40 -3.44
CA GLU A 63 1.21 25.36 -4.54
C GLU A 63 2.19 26.52 -4.43
N ALA A 64 2.35 27.11 -3.24
CA ALA A 64 3.26 28.22 -3.01
C ALA A 64 4.73 27.82 -3.31
N ASN A 65 5.16 26.63 -2.90
CA ASN A 65 6.47 26.06 -3.19
C ASN A 65 6.70 25.83 -4.69
N THR A 66 5.63 25.46 -5.42
CA THR A 66 5.68 25.29 -6.88
C THR A 66 5.78 26.64 -7.59
N LYS A 67 5.00 27.64 -7.15
CA LYS A 67 4.92 28.97 -7.76
C LYS A 67 6.13 29.84 -7.45
N TRP A 68 6.68 29.73 -6.25
CA TRP A 68 7.83 30.51 -5.78
C TRP A 68 8.91 29.59 -5.21
N PRO A 69 9.68 28.88 -6.05
CA PRO A 69 10.64 27.87 -5.60
C PRO A 69 11.82 28.44 -4.76
N HIS A 70 11.94 29.76 -4.68
CA HIS A 70 12.97 30.49 -3.93
C HIS A 70 12.53 30.88 -2.51
N ILE A 71 11.29 30.62 -2.11
CA ILE A 71 10.90 30.80 -0.70
C ILE A 71 11.60 29.72 0.15
N GLY A 72 12.11 30.10 1.32
CA GLY A 72 12.97 29.24 2.13
C GLY A 72 12.26 28.06 2.79
N VAL A 73 10.93 28.06 2.83
CA VAL A 73 10.13 26.95 3.38
C VAL A 73 9.81 25.99 2.25
N LYS A 74 10.43 24.82 2.24
CA LYS A 74 10.11 23.73 1.31
C LYS A 74 9.53 22.57 2.09
N ILE A 75 8.31 22.16 1.76
CA ILE A 75 7.68 20.97 2.33
C ILE A 75 7.69 19.83 1.32
N ASN A 76 7.92 18.62 1.78
CA ASN A 76 7.79 17.38 1.01
C ASN A 76 7.81 16.17 1.96
N GLN A 77 7.77 14.96 1.40
CA GLN A 77 7.83 13.73 2.22
C GLN A 77 9.09 13.67 3.08
N HIS A 78 10.24 14.17 2.65
CA HIS A 78 11.45 14.16 3.48
C HIS A 78 11.37 15.12 4.68
N THR A 79 10.62 16.22 4.59
CA THR A 79 10.52 17.22 5.69
C THR A 79 9.35 16.96 6.62
N GLU A 80 8.22 16.50 6.08
CA GLU A 80 6.97 16.35 6.85
C GLU A 80 6.75 14.93 7.37
N PHE A 81 7.42 13.92 6.81
CA PHE A 81 7.27 12.55 7.27
C PHE A 81 8.13 12.28 8.50
N ASP A 82 7.47 11.84 9.58
CA ASP A 82 8.09 11.27 10.77
C ASP A 82 7.46 9.89 11.04
N HIS A 83 8.27 8.84 10.96
CA HIS A 83 7.82 7.46 11.12
C HIS A 83 7.21 7.17 12.50
N ARG A 84 7.48 8.00 13.52
CA ARG A 84 6.92 7.85 14.87
C ARG A 84 5.46 8.28 14.94
N PHE A 85 5.02 9.12 14.00
CA PHE A 85 3.65 9.64 13.93
C PHE A 85 2.89 9.18 12.67
N GLY A 86 3.59 8.56 11.72
CA GLY A 86 2.99 8.05 10.48
C GLY A 86 2.09 6.83 10.68
N THR A 87 1.12 6.66 9.79
CA THR A 87 0.25 5.48 9.76
C THR A 87 1.01 4.27 9.19
N LEU A 88 1.26 3.26 10.02
CA LEU A 88 1.88 2.01 9.59
C LEU A 88 0.90 1.17 8.77
N VAL A 89 1.28 0.80 7.56
CA VAL A 89 0.51 -0.03 6.63
C VAL A 89 0.89 -1.51 6.77
N LYS A 90 2.19 -1.79 6.73
CA LYS A 90 2.77 -3.13 6.87
C LYS A 90 4.15 -3.05 7.49
N THR A 91 4.59 -4.17 8.07
CA THR A 91 5.95 -4.31 8.60
C THR A 91 6.51 -5.70 8.31
N GLY A 92 7.84 -5.79 8.30
CA GLY A 92 8.61 -7.01 8.27
C GLY A 92 9.88 -6.83 9.09
N GLU A 93 10.65 -7.89 9.24
CA GLU A 93 11.89 -7.90 10.02
C GLU A 93 12.96 -8.62 9.22
N THR A 94 14.20 -8.15 9.31
CA THR A 94 15.32 -8.76 8.60
C THR A 94 15.82 -10.01 9.29
N ASP A 95 16.25 -11.00 8.50
CA ASP A 95 17.05 -12.13 9.00
C ASP A 95 18.54 -11.77 9.16
N ALA A 96 19.37 -12.73 9.58
CA ALA A 96 20.81 -12.49 9.82
C ALA A 96 21.58 -12.03 8.58
N SER A 97 21.09 -12.36 7.37
CA SER A 97 21.65 -11.89 6.10
C SER A 97 21.18 -10.49 5.71
N GLY A 98 20.23 -9.94 6.48
CA GLY A 98 19.59 -8.66 6.22
C GLY A 98 18.36 -8.77 5.33
N TYR A 99 17.99 -9.98 4.90
CA TYR A 99 16.88 -10.19 3.98
C TYR A 99 15.53 -10.01 4.66
N PHE A 100 14.59 -9.38 3.95
CA PHE A 100 13.19 -9.28 4.36
C PHE A 100 12.26 -9.45 3.15
N GLU A 101 11.03 -9.89 3.41
CA GLU A 101 9.93 -9.92 2.45
C GLU A 101 8.61 -9.54 3.12
N ILE A 102 7.92 -8.56 2.55
CA ILE A 102 6.60 -8.11 3.00
C ILE A 102 5.61 -8.34 1.86
N ASN A 103 4.62 -9.19 2.11
CA ASN A 103 3.62 -9.60 1.12
C ASN A 103 2.27 -8.90 1.31
N ASN A 104 1.43 -8.95 0.28
CA ASN A 104 0.07 -8.44 0.29
C ASN A 104 -0.02 -6.95 0.67
N ILE A 105 0.91 -6.15 0.14
CA ILE A 105 0.90 -4.69 0.29
C ILE A 105 -0.10 -4.14 -0.74
N PRO A 106 -1.12 -3.36 -0.34
CA PRO A 106 -2.00 -2.71 -1.31
C PRO A 106 -1.21 -1.90 -2.35
N THR A 107 -1.66 -1.84 -3.59
CA THR A 107 -1.04 -0.96 -4.58
C THR A 107 -1.12 0.50 -4.13
N GLY A 108 0.01 1.21 -4.10
CA GLY A 108 0.08 2.59 -3.64
C GLY A 108 1.50 3.17 -3.68
N VAL A 109 1.65 4.39 -3.17
CA VAL A 109 2.93 5.06 -2.96
C VAL A 109 3.11 5.25 -1.46
N TYR A 110 4.30 4.93 -0.96
CA TYR A 110 4.56 4.81 0.47
C TYR A 110 5.90 5.42 0.86
N ASN A 111 6.05 5.73 2.15
CA ASN A 111 7.34 5.89 2.78
C ASN A 111 7.81 4.53 3.32
N VAL A 112 9.09 4.20 3.14
CA VAL A 112 9.68 2.95 3.64
C VAL A 112 10.83 3.29 4.57
N VAL A 113 10.86 2.66 5.75
CA VAL A 113 11.82 2.95 6.82
C VAL A 113 12.43 1.66 7.32
N ALA A 114 13.74 1.67 7.57
CA ALA A 114 14.43 0.64 8.33
C ALA A 114 14.73 1.17 9.74
N ILE A 115 14.30 0.46 10.77
CA ILE A 115 14.38 0.86 12.18
C ILE A 115 15.19 -0.20 12.91
N LYS A 116 16.24 0.24 13.62
CA LYS A 116 17.02 -0.58 14.55
C LYS A 116 17.02 0.14 15.89
N ASP A 117 16.57 -0.53 16.94
CA ASP A 117 16.61 -0.03 18.32
C ASP A 117 18.04 -0.04 18.90
#